data_AF-A0A937I8M4-F1
#
_entry.id   AF-A0A937I8M4-F1
#
_cell.length_a   1.000
_cell.length_b   1.000
_cell.length_c   1.000
_cell.angle_alpha   90.00
_cell.angle_beta   90.00
_cell.angle_gamma   90.00
#
_symmetry.space_group_name_H-M   'P 1'
#
loop_
_entity.id
_entity.type
_entity.pdbx_description
1 polymer ?
#
loop_
_entity_poly.entity_id
_entity_poly.type
_entity_poly.pdbx_seq_one_letter_code
_entity_poly.pdbx_strand_id
1 'polypeptide(L)'
;MEIIPLLLLVLICLALLFGYPVAFTLSGVSILFALICIPLGLFDESILKSIPLRIFGIMNNATLLAVPLFIFMGTILERSGIAAKMLENMALAFKNIRGGLSISIIAV
;
A
#
# COMPACT_ATOMS: atom_id res chain seq x y z
N MET A 1 -23.16 12.97 22.94
CA MET A 1 -21.84 12.34 22.67
C MET A 1 -21.59 12.02 21.19
N GLU A 2 -22.49 12.40 20.26
CA GLU A 2 -22.37 12.06 18.83
C GLU A 2 -21.85 13.22 17.93
N ILE A 3 -21.68 14.42 18.51
CA ILE A 3 -21.22 15.61 17.77
C ILE A 3 -19.71 15.60 17.55
N ILE A 4 -18.96 14.92 18.43
CA ILE A 4 -17.49 14.91 18.44
C ILE A 4 -16.91 14.26 17.16
N PRO A 5 -17.39 13.08 16.70
CA PRO A 5 -16.96 12.51 15.42
C PRO A 5 -17.31 13.39 14.22
N LEU A 6 -18.46 14.06 14.26
CA LEU A 6 -18.91 14.94 13.17
C LEU A 6 -18.04 16.20 13.09
N LEU A 7 -17.63 16.74 14.23
CA LEU A 7 -16.71 17.88 14.30
C LEU A 7 -15.31 17.51 13.80
N LEU A 8 -14.80 16.32 14.14
CA LEU A 8 -13.55 15.79 13.58
C LEU A 8 -13.64 15.67 12.05
N LEU A 9 -14.74 15.12 11.52
CA LEU A 9 -14.93 14.96 10.08
C LEU A 9 -14.93 16.30 9.35
N VAL A 10 -15.66 17.30 9.87
CA VAL A 10 -15.68 18.66 9.29
C VAL A 10 -14.28 19.29 9.32
N LEU A 11 -13.54 19.12 10.41
CA LEU A 11 -12.18 19.64 10.56
C LEU A 11 -11.21 19.01 9.53
N ILE A 12 -11.30 17.69 9.32
CA ILE A 12 -10.50 16.99 8.32
C ILE A 12 -10.87 17.43 6.90
N CYS A 13 -12.17 17.55 6.59
CA CYS A 13 -12.62 18.03 5.28
C CYS A 13 -12.10 19.45 4.97
N LEU A 14 -12.16 20.36 5.95
CA LEU A 14 -11.59 21.70 5.81
C LEU A 14 -10.07 21.65 5.64
N ALA A 15 -9.36 20.84 6.42
CA ALA A 15 -7.91 20.68 6.29
C ALA A 15 -7.48 20.10 4.93
N LEU A 16 -8.28 19.20 4.34
CA LEU A 16 -8.02 18.65 3.01
C LEU A 16 -8.22 19.67 1.89
N LEU A 17 -9.18 20.60 2.04
CA LEU A 17 -9.41 21.68 1.08
C LEU A 17 -8.22 22.64 0.97
N PHE A 18 -7.35 22.71 1.98
CA PHE A 18 -6.10 23.48 1.93
C PHE A 18 -5.01 22.84 1.05
N GLY A 19 -5.24 21.65 0.47
CA GLY A 19 -4.35 21.06 -0.53
C GLY A 19 -3.10 20.36 0.01
N TYR A 20 -3.00 20.13 1.32
CA TYR A 20 -1.90 19.35 1.91
C TYR A 20 -2.05 17.85 1.62
N PRO A 21 -0.94 17.08 1.57
CA PRO A 21 -1.01 15.65 1.31
C PRO A 21 -1.89 14.91 2.33
N VAL A 22 -2.81 14.09 1.82
CA VAL A 22 -3.90 13.44 2.57
C VAL A 22 -3.41 12.65 3.79
N ALA A 23 -2.26 11.97 3.68
CA ALA A 23 -1.71 11.16 4.77
C ALA A 23 -1.36 12.00 6.01
N PHE A 24 -0.75 13.17 5.80
CA PHE A 24 -0.34 14.06 6.89
C PHE A 24 -1.53 14.77 7.50
N THR A 25 -2.51 15.19 6.70
CA THR A 25 -3.71 15.85 7.21
C THR A 25 -4.58 14.89 8.01
N LEU A 26 -4.83 13.66 7.53
CA LEU A 26 -5.60 12.67 8.28
C LEU A 26 -4.92 12.32 9.61
N SER A 27 -3.62 11.99 9.58
CA SER A 27 -2.89 11.58 10.79
C SER A 27 -2.74 12.75 11.77
N GLY A 28 -2.32 13.92 11.29
CA GLY A 28 -2.08 15.10 12.12
C GLY A 28 -3.34 15.64 12.77
N VAL A 29 -4.41 15.83 12.01
CA VAL A 29 -5.69 16.34 12.54
C VAL A 29 -6.30 15.34 13.53
N SER A 30 -6.22 14.03 13.26
CA SER A 30 -6.73 13.00 14.17
C SER A 30 -5.95 12.94 15.49
N ILE A 31 -4.62 13.08 15.46
CA ILE A 31 -3.77 13.08 16.66
C ILE A 31 -3.98 14.37 17.48
N LEU A 32 -4.02 15.53 16.82
CA LEU A 32 -4.31 16.81 17.49
C LEU A 32 -5.67 16.78 18.18
N PHE A 33 -6.68 16.25 17.49
CA PHE A 33 -8.02 16.14 18.03
C PHE A 33 -8.08 15.17 19.22
N ALA A 34 -7.37 14.03 19.15
CA ALA A 34 -7.26 13.09 20.26
C ALA A 34 -6.58 13.74 21.49
N LEU A 35 -5.49 14.50 21.29
CA LEU A 35 -4.80 15.21 22.37
C LEU A 35 -5.69 16.23 23.10
N ILE A 36 -6.61 16.90 22.39
CA ILE A 36 -7.53 17.87 22.98
C ILE A 36 -8.69 17.18 23.71
N CYS A 37 -9.18 16.05 23.18
CA CYS A 37 -10.36 15.37 23.72
C CYS A 37 -10.08 14.41 24.88
N ILE A 38 -8.85 13.90 25.03
CA ILE A 38 -8.41 13.09 26.19
C ILE A 38 -8.56 13.84 27.53
N PRO A 39 -8.01 15.06 27.72
CA PRO A 39 -8.16 15.78 28.98
C PRO A 39 -9.60 16.22 29.25
N LEU A 40 -10.45 16.29 28.23
CA LEU A 40 -11.88 16.57 28.35
C LEU A 40 -12.71 15.34 28.76
N GLY A 41 -12.07 14.16 28.93
CA GLY A 41 -12.74 12.91 29.30
C GLY A 41 -13.64 12.32 28.21
N LEU A 42 -13.50 12.80 26.96
CA LEU A 42 -14.33 12.40 25.82
C LEU A 42 -13.78 11.19 25.07
N PHE A 43 -12.46 10.95 25.16
CA PHE A 43 -11.78 9.78 24.61
C PHE A 43 -10.97 9.07 25.68
N ASP A 44 -10.85 7.76 25.51
CA ASP A 44 -9.97 6.91 26.32
C ASP A 44 -8.51 7.08 25.87
N GLU A 45 -7.60 7.21 26.83
CA GLU A 45 -6.15 7.28 26.62
C GLU A 45 -5.60 6.05 25.89
N SER A 46 -6.32 4.92 25.96
CA SER A 46 -5.97 3.68 25.26
C SER A 46 -5.90 3.85 23.73
N ILE A 47 -6.62 4.82 23.15
CA ILE A 47 -6.62 5.08 21.70
C ILE A 47 -5.23 5.49 21.22
N LEU A 48 -4.51 6.37 21.93
CA LEU A 48 -3.16 6.77 21.55
C LEU A 48 -2.16 5.62 21.66
N LYS A 49 -2.30 4.76 22.68
CA LYS A 49 -1.46 3.57 22.86
C LYS A 49 -1.70 2.52 21.78
N SER A 50 -2.87 2.53 21.13
CA SER A 50 -3.19 1.63 20.02
C SER A 50 -2.53 2.03 18.69
N ILE A 51 -2.12 3.30 18.53
CA ILE A 51 -1.51 3.80 17.28
C ILE A 51 -0.22 3.05 16.94
N PRO A 52 0.78 2.92 17.83
CA PRO A 52 1.98 2.16 17.55
C PRO A 52 1.68 0.70 17.17
N LEU A 53 0.75 0.06 17.89
CA LEU A 53 0.38 -1.33 17.62
C LEU A 53 -0.19 -1.51 16.21
N ARG A 54 -1.03 -0.57 15.75
CA ARG A 54 -1.56 -0.57 14.38
C ARG A 54 -0.47 -0.37 13.34
N ILE A 55 0.48 0.55 13.59
CA ILE A 55 1.61 0.79 12.68
C ILE A 55 2.48 -0.47 12.56
N PHE A 56 2.81 -1.12 13.68
CA PHE A 56 3.53 -2.39 13.68
C PHE A 56 2.75 -3.51 12.97
N GLY A 57 1.41 -3.54 13.09
CA GLY A 57 0.58 -4.47 12.34
C GLY A 57 0.67 -4.26 10.82
N ILE A 58 0.71 -3.00 10.36
CA ILE A 58 0.84 -2.68 8.93
C ILE A 58 2.23 -3.03 8.40
N MET A 59 3.30 -2.79 9.17
CA MET A 59 4.67 -3.16 8.75
C MET A 59 4.86 -4.67 8.58
N ASN A 60 4.16 -5.49 9.37
CA ASN A 60 4.19 -6.95 9.25
C ASN A 60 3.22 -7.49 8.20
N ASN A 61 2.55 -6.61 7.43
CA ASN A 61 1.61 -7.04 6.42
C ASN A 61 2.34 -7.70 5.23
N ALA A 62 2.05 -8.98 5.01
CA ALA A 62 2.67 -9.77 3.95
C ALA A 62 2.47 -9.19 2.55
N THR A 63 1.37 -8.46 2.30
CA THR A 63 1.10 -7.81 1.00
C THR A 63 2.04 -6.65 0.74
N LEU A 64 2.33 -5.82 1.75
CA LEU A 64 3.29 -4.73 1.62
C LEU A 64 4.72 -5.25 1.48
N LEU A 65 5.06 -6.35 2.16
CA LEU A 65 6.35 -7.05 2.00
C LEU A 65 6.50 -7.72 0.62
N ALA A 66 5.40 -8.16 0.00
CA ALA A 66 5.43 -8.77 -1.30
C ALA A 66 5.93 -7.80 -2.39
N VAL A 67 5.64 -6.50 -2.28
CA VAL A 67 6.01 -5.52 -3.33
C VAL A 67 7.53 -5.40 -3.50
N PRO A 68 8.34 -5.12 -2.47
CA PRO A 68 9.80 -5.10 -2.60
C PRO A 68 10.39 -6.44 -3.06
N LEU A 69 9.88 -7.57 -2.55
CA LEU A 69 10.33 -8.90 -2.93
C LEU A 69 10.04 -9.20 -4.40
N PHE A 70 8.90 -8.74 -4.91
CA PHE A 70 8.52 -8.89 -6.31
C PHE A 70 9.44 -8.07 -7.21
N ILE A 71 9.75 -6.83 -6.83
CA ILE A 71 10.73 -5.99 -7.53
C ILE A 71 12.10 -6.65 -7.52
N PHE A 72 12.53 -7.20 -6.37
CA PHE A 72 13.80 -7.90 -6.24
C PHE A 72 13.90 -9.13 -7.16
N MET A 73 12.89 -10.00 -7.13
CA MET A 73 12.80 -11.16 -8.03
C MET A 73 12.84 -10.72 -9.50
N GLY A 74 12.03 -9.73 -9.87
CA GLY A 74 11.98 -9.20 -11.24
C GLY A 74 13.33 -8.66 -11.70
N THR A 75 14.01 -7.89 -10.84
CA THR A 75 15.33 -7.31 -11.14
C THR A 75 16.39 -8.41 -11.28
N ILE A 76 16.37 -9.44 -10.44
CA ILE A 76 17.28 -10.59 -10.55
C ILE A 76 17.02 -11.35 -11.86
N LEU A 77 15.77 -11.60 -12.21
CA LEU A 77 15.40 -12.34 -13.41
C LEU A 77 15.81 -11.59 -14.70
N GLU A 78 15.67 -10.26 -14.69
CA GLU A 78 16.13 -9.38 -15.77
C GLU A 78 17.67 -9.38 -15.88
N ARG A 79 18.37 -9.11 -14.77
CA ARG A 79 19.83 -8.99 -14.75
C ARG A 79 20.56 -10.30 -15.02
N SER A 80 19.97 -11.44 -14.66
CA SER A 80 20.52 -12.77 -14.95
C SER A 80 20.32 -13.22 -16.40
N GLY A 81 19.52 -12.49 -17.19
CA GLY A 81 19.18 -12.86 -18.57
C GLY A 81 18.33 -14.14 -18.66
N ILE A 82 17.86 -14.68 -17.54
CA ILE A 82 17.03 -15.88 -17.50
C ILE A 82 15.68 -15.60 -18.16
N ALA A 83 15.10 -14.41 -17.96
CA ALA A 83 13.87 -14.00 -18.65
C ALA A 83 13.98 -14.13 -20.18
N ALA A 84 15.06 -13.59 -20.77
CA ALA A 84 15.29 -13.65 -22.21
C ALA A 84 15.48 -15.08 -22.72
N LYS A 85 16.30 -15.88 -22.00
CA LYS A 85 16.51 -17.30 -22.34
C LYS A 85 15.25 -18.14 -22.23
N MET A 86 14.39 -17.88 -21.24
CA MET A 86 13.10 -18.57 -21.11
C MET A 86 12.19 -18.25 -22.30
N LEU A 87 12.18 -17.00 -22.75
CA LEU A 87 11.36 -16.56 -23.88
C LEU A 87 11.85 -17.17 -25.21
N GLU A 88 13.17 -17.24 -25.41
CA GLU A 88 13.79 -17.93 -26.55
C GLU A 88 13.50 -19.45 -26.55
N ASN A 89 13.59 -20.10 -25.38
CA ASN A 89 13.27 -21.52 -25.23
C ASN A 89 11.78 -21.81 -25.44
N MET A 90 10.89 -20.92 -24.99
CA MET A 90 9.45 -21.00 -25.27
C MET A 90 9.19 -20.88 -26.78
N ALA A 91 9.84 -19.93 -27.45
CA ALA A 91 9.74 -19.79 -28.91
C ALA A 91 10.21 -21.04 -29.67
N LEU A 92 11.30 -21.68 -29.20
CA LEU A 92 11.81 -22.93 -29.76
C LEU A 92 10.86 -24.11 -29.50
N ALA A 93 10.23 -24.19 -28.33
CA ALA A 93 9.27 -25.24 -28.00
C ALA A 93 8.03 -25.20 -28.91
N PHE A 94 7.56 -24.01 -29.29
CA PHE A 94 6.41 -23.84 -30.18
C PHE A 94 6.79 -23.68 -31.66
N LYS A 95 8.06 -23.91 -32.03
CA LYS A 95 8.60 -23.76 -33.40
C LYS A 95 7.84 -24.55 -34.47
N ASN A 96 7.29 -25.71 -34.10
CA ASN A 96 6.65 -26.61 -35.07
C ASN A 96 5.21 -26.22 -35.43
N ILE A 97 4.64 -25.19 -34.77
CA ILE A 97 3.31 -24.66 -35.06
C ILE A 97 3.49 -23.39 -35.90
N ARG A 98 2.89 -23.35 -37.10
CA ARG A 98 2.90 -22.13 -37.94
C ARG A 98 2.16 -21.02 -37.17
N GLY A 99 2.89 -20.03 -36.65
CA GLY A 99 2.37 -19.00 -35.72
C GLY A 99 2.72 -19.20 -34.24
N GLY A 100 3.55 -20.19 -33.89
CA GLY A 100 3.88 -20.57 -32.52
C GLY A 100 4.51 -19.47 -31.66
N LEU A 101 5.28 -18.55 -32.26
CA LEU A 101 5.85 -17.40 -31.56
C LEU A 101 4.76 -16.45 -31.03
N SER A 102 3.71 -16.22 -31.83
CA SER A 102 2.60 -15.35 -31.46
C SER A 102 1.70 -16.01 -30.41
N ILE A 103 1.53 -17.33 -30.48
CA ILE A 103 0.78 -18.11 -29.48
C ILE A 103 1.49 -18.05 -28.11
N SER A 104 2.82 -18.19 -28.07
CA SER A 104 3.58 -18.10 -26.81
C SER A 104 3.49 -16.75 -26.11
N ILE A 105 3.36 -15.66 -26.86
CA ILE A 105 3.29 -14.30 -26.27
C ILE A 105 1.87 -13.99 -25.77
N ILE A 106 0.83 -14.53 -26.42
CA ILE A 106 -0.57 -14.29 -26.04
C ILE A 106 -1.01 -15.22 -24.89
N ALA A 107 -0.42 -16.41 -24.78
CA ALA A 107 -0.78 -17.41 -23.77
C ALA A 107 -0.09 -17.24 -22.40
N VAL A 108 0.98 -16.44 -22.32
CA VAL A 108 1.68 -16.05 -21.08
C VAL A 108 1.14 -14.72 -20.58
#